data_AF-M5S7N6-F1
#
_entry.id   AF-M5S7N6-F1
#
_cell.length_a   1.000
_cell.length_b   1.000
_cell.length_c   1.000
_cell.angle_alpha   90.00
_cell.angle_beta   90.00
_cell.angle_gamma   90.00
#
_symmetry.space_group_name_H-M   'P 1'
#
loop_
_entity.id
_entity.type
_entity.pdbx_description
1 polymer ?
#
loop_
_entity_poly.entity_id
_entity_poly.type
_entity_poly.pdbx_seq_one_letter_code
_entity_poly.pdbx_strand_id
1 'polypeptide(L)'
;MRRTLILIPHEIAGLPIFGFGWVLILLGLALVIRAVMVKRHGGAVGSFLATEGLMWGLFAAAVAFILPSVELKNVDGEAVGMAIRGYGVMLLLGVLSAVGLAMVRAKRRGINPDVVLNMAPWVFIGGIGGARLFYVVQYHDHFMADSFVETVRRMLTFTEGGLVVYGSFIGGFLAGSFYIARHKLPLLKLGDAIVPCMFLGLFFGRIGCLMNGCCYGGQCEDYWAALRFPPGSPVYQDQALQGDLIGLRFDPTTGEVSDVASDSLAEFAGIKVGSIVEQIRLDDRYQDGFSKDLPREQSPRGVVAMIDGKIYRWTPQQLPQHAVPVQPAQLISSVSGLSVCLLLCALSLVLRRDGAIMLLGFAAYAVMRFVLEMIRVDEQGQFGTNLSISQWVSIGVLLCTIVAAIWLYSRKPSDAGHSIAEPT
;
A
#
# COMPACT_ATOMS: atom_id res chain seq x y z
N MET A 1 -4.08 10.32 14.44
CA MET A 1 -3.04 9.65 13.60
C MET A 1 -2.47 10.64 12.62
N ARG A 2 -1.14 10.67 12.39
CA ARG A 2 -0.51 11.58 11.42
C ARG A 2 -0.16 10.81 10.14
N ARG A 3 -0.75 11.23 9.01
CA ARG A 3 -0.48 10.67 7.66
C ARG A 3 0.91 11.04 7.16
N THR A 4 1.31 12.28 7.42
CA THR A 4 2.67 12.79 7.16
C THR A 4 3.47 12.69 8.45
N LEU A 5 4.57 11.94 8.41
CA LEU A 5 5.48 11.81 9.54
C LEU A 5 6.38 13.04 9.65
N ILE A 6 6.97 13.43 8.52
CA ILE A 6 7.92 14.54 8.41
C ILE A 6 7.58 15.28 7.12
N LEU A 7 7.44 16.61 7.20
CA LEU A 7 7.38 17.48 6.03
C LEU A 7 8.76 18.11 5.85
N ILE A 8 9.44 17.75 4.77
CA ILE A 8 10.69 18.40 4.38
C ILE A 8 10.29 19.68 3.63
N PRO A 9 10.68 20.87 4.11
CA PRO A 9 10.26 22.13 3.48
C PRO A 9 10.86 22.25 2.07
N HIS A 10 10.22 23.03 1.20
CA HIS A 10 10.75 23.27 -0.15
C HIS A 10 12.13 23.95 -0.11
N GLU A 11 12.33 24.91 0.79
CA GLU A 11 13.56 25.70 0.89
C GLU A 11 14.17 25.71 2.30
N ILE A 12 15.50 25.79 2.36
CA ILE A 12 16.26 26.07 3.57
C ILE A 12 17.26 27.17 3.25
N ALA A 13 17.23 28.26 4.01
CA ALA A 13 18.13 29.41 3.84
C ALA A 13 18.11 30.03 2.43
N GLY A 14 16.92 30.08 1.80
CA GLY A 14 16.72 30.69 0.48
C GLY A 14 17.21 29.85 -0.70
N LEU A 15 17.60 28.60 -0.47
CA LEU A 15 17.90 27.62 -1.52
C LEU A 15 16.88 26.48 -1.46
N PRO A 16 16.38 26.00 -2.62
CA PRO A 16 15.52 24.84 -2.65
C PRO A 16 16.28 23.62 -2.12
N ILE A 17 15.58 22.69 -1.48
CA ILE A 17 16.17 21.41 -1.04
C ILE A 17 16.33 20.48 -2.24
N PHE A 18 15.28 20.38 -3.06
CA PHE A 18 15.21 19.53 -4.24
C PHE A 18 15.53 20.32 -5.52
N GLY A 19 15.79 19.64 -6.63
CA GLY A 19 16.18 20.30 -7.88
C GLY A 19 17.62 20.79 -7.84
N PHE A 20 17.85 22.03 -8.27
CA PHE A 20 19.14 22.71 -8.19
C PHE A 20 19.37 23.29 -6.79
N GLY A 21 19.40 22.40 -5.81
CA GLY A 21 19.29 22.72 -4.39
C GLY A 21 20.29 22.01 -3.49
N TRP A 22 20.00 22.02 -2.18
CA TRP A 22 20.86 21.42 -1.15
C TRP A 22 21.20 19.95 -1.41
N VAL A 23 20.24 19.13 -1.87
CA VAL A 23 20.48 17.70 -2.13
C VAL A 23 21.50 17.52 -3.26
N LEU A 24 21.44 18.36 -4.30
CA LEU A 24 22.39 18.30 -5.42
C LEU A 24 23.78 18.77 -4.98
N ILE A 25 23.86 19.81 -4.14
CA ILE A 25 25.12 20.27 -3.54
C ILE A 25 25.75 19.17 -2.68
N LEU A 26 24.96 18.51 -1.83
CA LEU A 26 25.42 17.41 -0.98
C LEU A 26 25.88 16.20 -1.82
N LEU A 27 25.18 15.87 -2.91
CA LEU A 27 25.63 14.84 -3.85
C LEU A 27 26.96 15.20 -4.52
N GLY A 28 27.12 16.46 -4.94
CA GLY A 28 28.38 16.96 -5.49
C GLY A 28 29.52 16.87 -4.47
N LEU A 29 29.27 17.27 -3.23
CA LEU A 29 30.25 17.16 -2.15
C LEU A 29 30.60 15.69 -1.86
N ALA A 30 29.61 14.79 -1.80
CA ALA A 30 29.83 13.36 -1.60
C ALA A 30 30.64 12.74 -2.75
N LEU A 31 30.39 13.14 -4.00
CA LEU A 31 31.17 12.73 -5.17
C LEU A 31 32.63 13.20 -5.05
N VAL A 32 32.87 14.45 -4.63
CA VAL A 32 34.22 14.98 -4.41
C VAL A 32 34.94 14.23 -3.29
N ILE A 33 34.27 14.00 -2.15
CA ILE A 33 34.81 13.22 -1.03
C ILE A 33 35.19 11.81 -1.52
N ARG A 34 34.31 11.16 -2.29
CA ARG A 34 34.56 9.82 -2.83
C ARG A 34 35.76 9.82 -3.78
N ALA A 35 35.87 10.79 -4.68
CA ALA A 35 37.01 10.93 -5.58
C ALA A 35 38.33 11.15 -4.82
N VAL A 36 38.31 11.96 -3.75
CA VAL A 36 39.48 12.14 -2.86
C VAL A 36 39.84 10.85 -2.14
N MET A 37 38.86 10.09 -1.63
CA MET A 37 39.11 8.80 -0.98
C MET A 37 39.73 7.78 -1.94
N VAL A 38 39.23 7.69 -3.18
CA VAL A 38 39.81 6.83 -4.22
C VAL A 38 41.27 7.20 -4.49
N LYS A 39 41.55 8.50 -4.66
CA LYS A 39 42.93 8.98 -4.86
C LYS A 39 43.83 8.68 -3.67
N ARG A 40 43.33 8.80 -2.44
CA ARG A 40 44.08 8.48 -1.21
C ARG A 40 44.40 6.99 -1.04
N HIS A 41 43.55 6.09 -1.56
CA HIS A 41 43.79 4.64 -1.52
C HIS A 41 44.58 4.12 -2.74
N GLY A 42 45.20 5.02 -3.52
CA GLY A 42 46.02 4.65 -4.69
C GLY A 42 45.21 4.35 -5.96
N GLY A 43 43.90 4.59 -5.96
CA GLY A 43 43.05 4.43 -7.14
C GLY A 43 43.10 5.64 -8.08
N ALA A 44 42.88 5.40 -9.38
CA ALA A 44 42.75 6.47 -10.37
C ALA A 44 41.34 7.07 -10.35
N VAL A 45 41.22 8.39 -10.25
CA VAL A 45 39.92 9.08 -10.29
C VAL A 45 39.19 8.84 -11.62
N GLY A 46 39.95 8.72 -12.72
CA GLY A 46 39.40 8.41 -14.05
C GLY A 46 38.70 7.05 -14.11
N SER A 47 39.25 6.00 -13.48
CA SER A 47 38.61 4.69 -13.48
C SER A 47 37.37 4.64 -12.59
N PHE A 48 37.38 5.36 -11.46
CA PHE A 48 36.20 5.58 -10.64
C PHE A 48 35.07 6.26 -11.41
N LEU A 49 35.35 7.37 -12.10
CA LEU A 49 34.34 8.07 -12.90
C LEU A 49 33.83 7.22 -14.07
N ALA A 50 34.69 6.41 -14.69
CA ALA A 50 34.27 5.49 -15.75
C ALA A 50 33.33 4.38 -15.23
N THR A 51 33.48 3.96 -13.97
CA THR A 51 32.72 2.83 -13.42
C THR A 51 31.45 3.28 -12.68
N GLU A 52 31.56 4.32 -11.85
CA GLU A 52 30.48 4.80 -10.99
C GLU A 52 29.86 6.11 -11.50
N GLY A 53 30.54 6.85 -12.39
CA GLY A 53 30.12 8.20 -12.80
C GLY A 53 28.75 8.23 -13.48
N LEU A 54 28.38 7.17 -14.21
CA LEU A 54 27.02 7.04 -14.76
C LEU A 54 25.97 7.02 -13.64
N MET A 55 26.20 6.24 -12.59
CA MET A 55 25.25 6.13 -11.48
C MET A 55 25.14 7.45 -10.71
N TRP A 56 26.26 8.13 -10.45
CA TRP A 56 26.26 9.48 -9.87
C TRP A 56 25.52 10.50 -10.74
N GLY A 57 25.73 10.44 -12.07
CA GLY A 57 25.03 11.29 -13.04
C GLY A 57 23.52 11.03 -13.06
N LEU A 58 23.11 9.75 -13.01
CA LEU A 58 21.69 9.37 -12.93
C LEU A 58 21.05 9.83 -11.62
N PHE A 59 21.74 9.69 -10.49
CA PHE A 59 21.26 10.22 -9.21
C PHE A 59 21.12 11.75 -9.23
N ALA A 60 22.12 12.45 -9.77
CA ALA A 60 22.08 13.90 -9.92
C ALA A 60 20.91 14.34 -10.83
N ALA A 61 20.69 13.66 -11.95
CA ALA A 61 19.56 13.92 -12.84
C ALA A 61 18.21 13.64 -12.15
N ALA A 62 18.10 12.55 -11.40
CA ALA A 62 16.90 12.26 -10.63
C ALA A 62 16.60 13.35 -9.58
N VAL A 63 17.63 13.83 -8.88
CA VAL A 63 17.50 14.94 -7.91
C VAL A 63 17.12 16.25 -8.60
N ALA A 64 17.73 16.55 -9.74
CA ALA A 64 17.49 17.79 -10.46
C ALA A 64 16.11 17.86 -11.12
N PHE A 65 15.62 16.74 -11.67
CA PHE A 65 14.44 16.73 -12.54
C PHE A 65 13.26 15.90 -12.02
N ILE A 66 13.51 14.79 -11.33
CA ILE A 66 12.44 13.90 -10.87
C ILE A 66 11.91 14.36 -9.51
N LEU A 67 12.79 14.60 -8.54
CA LEU A 67 12.39 14.95 -7.17
C LEU A 67 11.50 16.23 -7.08
N PRO A 68 11.75 17.31 -7.83
CA PRO A 68 10.86 18.48 -7.85
C PRO A 68 9.44 18.17 -8.34
N SER A 69 9.28 17.18 -9.22
CA SER A 69 7.96 16.79 -9.73
C SER A 69 7.08 16.09 -8.68
N VAL A 70 7.70 15.62 -7.59
CA VAL A 70 7.03 14.89 -6.50
C VAL A 70 6.74 15.80 -5.30
N GLU A 71 7.16 17.07 -5.35
CA GLU A 71 6.86 18.03 -4.29
C GLU A 71 5.36 18.34 -4.23
N LEU A 72 4.86 18.42 -3.00
CA LEU A 72 3.49 18.81 -2.73
C LEU A 72 3.31 20.29 -3.03
N LYS A 73 2.19 20.59 -3.68
CA LYS A 73 1.81 21.95 -4.02
C LYS A 73 0.75 22.50 -3.05
N ASN A 74 0.80 23.80 -2.79
CA ASN A 74 -0.28 24.51 -2.09
C ASN A 74 -1.48 24.71 -3.02
N VAL A 75 -2.50 25.43 -2.53
CA VAL A 75 -3.72 25.74 -3.27
C VAL A 75 -3.42 26.61 -4.51
N ASP A 76 -2.40 27.48 -4.43
CA ASP A 76 -1.93 28.35 -5.51
C ASP A 76 -1.02 27.63 -6.53
N GLY A 77 -0.65 26.37 -6.28
CA GLY A 77 0.22 25.57 -7.15
C GLY A 77 1.73 25.71 -6.89
N GLU A 78 2.13 26.43 -5.85
CA GLU A 78 3.52 26.62 -5.43
C GLU A 78 4.02 25.41 -4.62
N ALA A 79 5.32 25.11 -4.71
CA ALA A 79 5.91 23.99 -3.99
C ALA A 79 6.05 24.29 -2.49
N VAL A 80 5.42 23.45 -1.66
CA VAL A 80 5.48 23.54 -0.18
C VAL A 80 6.62 22.67 0.35
N GLY A 81 6.89 21.56 -0.33
CA GLY A 81 7.94 20.61 0.02
C GLY A 81 7.49 19.17 -0.12
N MET A 82 8.23 18.25 0.51
CA MET A 82 8.02 16.81 0.36
C MET A 82 7.52 16.16 1.65
N ALA A 83 6.37 15.51 1.59
CA ALA A 83 5.84 14.74 2.72
C ALA A 83 6.41 13.32 2.73
N ILE A 84 7.17 12.99 3.78
CA ILE A 84 7.46 11.61 4.12
C ILE A 84 6.20 11.00 4.73
N ARG A 85 5.49 10.20 3.92
CA ARG A 85 4.25 9.54 4.33
C ARG A 85 4.54 8.32 5.19
N GLY A 86 3.74 8.14 6.25
CA GLY A 86 3.84 6.99 7.14
C GLY A 86 3.67 5.65 6.43
N TYR A 87 2.77 5.60 5.43
CA TYR A 87 2.56 4.43 4.59
C TYR A 87 3.86 3.95 3.90
N GLY A 88 4.59 4.88 3.26
CA GLY A 88 5.83 4.54 2.54
C GLY A 88 6.93 4.05 3.48
N VAL A 89 7.07 4.68 4.65
CA VAL A 89 8.03 4.26 5.68
C VAL A 89 7.70 2.86 6.21
N MET A 90 6.44 2.59 6.52
CA MET A 90 6.02 1.27 6.98
C MET A 90 6.16 0.21 5.90
N LEU A 91 5.87 0.54 4.63
CA LEU A 91 6.10 -0.38 3.51
C LEU A 91 7.58 -0.75 3.39
N LEU A 92 8.49 0.24 3.47
CA LEU A 92 9.93 0.02 3.45
C LEU A 92 10.37 -0.87 4.62
N LEU A 93 9.91 -0.59 5.83
CA LEU A 93 10.18 -1.45 6.99
C LEU A 93 9.64 -2.87 6.80
N GLY A 94 8.45 -3.02 6.22
CA GLY A 94 7.85 -4.29 5.87
C GLY A 94 8.72 -5.10 4.91
N VAL A 95 9.22 -4.46 3.85
CA VAL A 95 10.12 -5.10 2.87
C VAL A 95 11.43 -5.50 3.51
N LEU A 96 12.11 -4.57 4.18
CA LEU A 96 13.43 -4.81 4.78
C LEU A 96 13.35 -5.91 5.85
N SER A 97 12.33 -5.87 6.71
CA SER A 97 12.13 -6.88 7.75
C SER A 97 11.74 -8.25 7.18
N ALA A 98 10.86 -8.30 6.16
CA ALA A 98 10.47 -9.55 5.52
C ALA A 98 11.63 -10.20 4.76
N VAL A 99 12.40 -9.44 3.98
CA VAL A 99 13.58 -9.93 3.26
C VAL A 99 14.67 -10.36 4.26
N GLY A 100 14.96 -9.55 5.27
CA GLY A 100 15.94 -9.88 6.30
C GLY A 100 15.57 -11.16 7.06
N LEU A 101 14.31 -11.31 7.47
CA LEU A 101 13.83 -12.55 8.10
C LEU A 101 13.88 -13.74 7.13
N ALA A 102 13.53 -13.54 5.85
CA ALA A 102 13.60 -14.59 4.84
C ALA A 102 15.02 -15.08 4.61
N MET A 103 16.02 -14.20 4.61
CA MET A 103 17.44 -14.56 4.54
C MET A 103 17.88 -15.43 5.74
N VAL A 104 17.50 -15.02 6.95
CA VAL A 104 17.80 -15.79 8.18
C VAL A 104 17.16 -17.18 8.11
N ARG A 105 15.91 -17.26 7.66
CA ARG A 105 15.16 -18.52 7.55
C ARG A 105 15.69 -19.41 6.42
N ALA A 106 16.05 -18.83 5.29
CA ALA A 106 16.69 -19.53 4.18
C ALA A 106 18.00 -20.18 4.65
N LYS A 107 18.85 -19.42 5.36
CA LYS A 107 20.10 -19.94 5.96
C LYS A 107 19.84 -21.10 6.91
N ARG A 108 18.86 -20.99 7.80
CA ARG A 108 18.48 -22.07 8.75
C ARG A 108 18.00 -23.35 8.06
N ARG A 109 17.51 -23.23 6.84
CA ARG A 109 17.12 -24.37 6.00
C ARG A 109 18.24 -24.83 5.07
N GLY A 110 19.42 -24.22 5.09
CA GLY A 110 20.52 -24.58 4.19
C GLY A 110 20.29 -24.13 2.74
N ILE A 111 19.55 -23.03 2.56
CA ILE A 111 19.45 -22.30 1.28
C ILE A 111 20.39 -21.09 1.40
N ASN A 112 21.20 -20.82 0.37
CA ASN A 112 22.04 -19.63 0.35
C ASN A 112 21.14 -18.35 0.44
N PRO A 113 21.34 -17.46 1.44
CA PRO A 113 20.62 -16.19 1.55
C PRO A 113 20.65 -15.32 0.28
N ASP A 114 21.71 -15.42 -0.53
CA ASP A 114 21.84 -14.68 -1.78
C ASP A 114 20.72 -15.02 -2.76
N VAL A 115 20.15 -16.22 -2.69
CA VAL A 115 18.97 -16.60 -3.48
C VAL A 115 17.79 -15.68 -3.17
N VAL A 116 17.57 -15.35 -1.89
CA VAL A 116 16.47 -14.47 -1.47
C VAL A 116 16.74 -13.04 -1.95
N LEU A 117 17.98 -12.55 -1.79
CA LEU A 117 18.37 -11.22 -2.24
C LEU A 117 18.27 -11.08 -3.76
N ASN A 118 18.71 -12.08 -4.51
CA ASN A 118 18.66 -12.08 -5.97
C ASN A 118 17.24 -12.26 -6.51
N MET A 119 16.37 -12.98 -5.79
CA MET A 119 14.98 -13.16 -6.19
C MET A 119 14.11 -11.93 -5.89
N ALA A 120 14.41 -11.18 -4.82
CA ALA A 120 13.59 -10.06 -4.39
C ALA A 120 13.36 -9.01 -5.50
N PRO A 121 14.38 -8.52 -6.25
CA PRO A 121 14.18 -7.61 -7.38
C PRO A 121 13.23 -8.14 -8.45
N TRP A 122 13.29 -9.44 -8.78
CA TRP A 122 12.37 -10.05 -9.76
C TRP A 122 10.92 -9.98 -9.28
N VAL A 123 10.69 -10.30 -8.01
CA VAL A 123 9.35 -10.23 -7.41
C VAL A 123 8.85 -8.79 -7.32
N PHE A 124 9.72 -7.83 -6.99
CA PHE A 124 9.37 -6.41 -6.96
C PHE A 124 9.02 -5.87 -8.35
N ILE A 125 9.88 -6.11 -9.34
CA ILE A 125 9.66 -5.67 -10.73
C ILE A 125 8.42 -6.34 -11.31
N GLY A 126 8.27 -7.65 -11.11
CA GLY A 126 7.08 -8.39 -11.51
C GLY A 126 5.82 -7.88 -10.84
N GLY A 127 5.88 -7.54 -9.54
CA GLY A 127 4.76 -6.98 -8.80
C GLY A 127 4.37 -5.57 -9.26
N ILE A 128 5.33 -4.67 -9.46
CA ILE A 128 5.04 -3.32 -9.96
C ILE A 128 4.52 -3.37 -11.39
N GLY A 129 5.18 -4.16 -12.26
CA GLY A 129 4.77 -4.36 -13.65
C GLY A 129 3.38 -5.00 -13.74
N GLY A 130 3.11 -6.01 -12.94
CA GLY A 130 1.81 -6.66 -12.86
C GLY A 130 0.71 -5.74 -12.35
N ALA A 131 0.95 -4.95 -11.31
CA ALA A 131 -0.01 -3.97 -10.80
C ALA A 131 -0.37 -2.91 -11.84
N ARG A 132 0.61 -2.46 -12.62
CA ARG A 132 0.37 -1.48 -13.69
C ARG A 132 -0.37 -2.10 -14.86
N LEU A 133 0.07 -3.27 -15.33
CA LEU A 133 -0.58 -3.98 -16.43
C LEU A 133 -2.05 -4.27 -16.10
N PHE A 134 -2.33 -4.74 -14.89
CA PHE A 134 -3.69 -5.02 -14.46
C PHE A 134 -4.56 -3.76 -14.40
N TYR A 135 -4.02 -2.63 -13.92
CA TYR A 135 -4.72 -1.34 -13.94
C TYR A 135 -5.05 -0.91 -15.37
N VAL A 136 -4.09 -1.02 -16.29
CA VAL A 136 -4.29 -0.68 -17.71
C VAL A 136 -5.38 -1.56 -18.34
N VAL A 137 -5.39 -2.85 -18.05
CA VAL A 137 -6.43 -3.77 -18.55
C VAL A 137 -7.79 -3.44 -17.96
N GLN A 138 -7.87 -3.14 -16.66
CA GLN A 138 -9.13 -2.83 -15.99
C GLN A 138 -9.75 -1.52 -16.47
N TYR A 139 -8.94 -0.50 -16.70
CA TYR A 139 -9.38 0.83 -17.13
C TYR A 139 -9.09 1.09 -18.62
N HIS A 140 -9.10 0.04 -19.45
CA HIS A 140 -8.69 0.10 -20.86
C HIS A 140 -9.39 1.22 -21.66
N ASP A 141 -10.68 1.48 -21.39
CA ASP A 141 -11.46 2.53 -22.03
C ASP A 141 -10.89 3.94 -21.79
N HIS A 142 -10.23 4.16 -20.66
CA HIS A 142 -9.58 5.44 -20.32
C HIS A 142 -8.24 5.65 -21.04
N PHE A 143 -7.65 4.57 -21.57
CA PHE A 143 -6.33 4.58 -22.20
C PHE A 143 -6.36 4.46 -23.73
N MET A 144 -7.52 4.15 -24.32
CA MET A 144 -7.69 4.12 -25.77
C MET A 144 -7.65 5.55 -26.34
N ALA A 145 -6.49 5.93 -26.87
CA ALA A 145 -6.31 7.15 -27.67
C ALA A 145 -6.23 6.82 -29.17
N ASP A 146 -6.40 7.84 -30.02
CA ASP A 146 -6.39 7.68 -31.48
C ASP A 146 -5.05 7.17 -32.07
N SER A 147 -3.96 7.14 -31.28
CA SER A 147 -2.66 6.62 -31.73
C SER A 147 -2.00 5.66 -30.72
N PHE A 148 -1.44 4.56 -31.22
CA PHE A 148 -0.79 3.52 -30.43
C PHE A 148 0.40 4.05 -29.59
N VAL A 149 1.16 5.01 -30.12
CA VAL A 149 2.33 5.58 -29.43
C VAL A 149 1.90 6.42 -28.22
N GLU A 150 0.84 7.20 -28.35
CA GLU A 150 0.28 8.00 -27.25
C GLU A 150 -0.37 7.09 -26.20
N THR A 151 -1.05 6.02 -26.63
CA THR A 151 -1.59 4.97 -25.76
C THR A 151 -0.48 4.32 -24.92
N VAL A 152 0.64 3.91 -25.54
CA VAL A 152 1.78 3.31 -24.83
C VAL A 152 2.44 4.32 -23.87
N ARG A 153 2.58 5.59 -24.28
CA ARG A 153 3.11 6.65 -23.40
C ARG A 153 2.23 6.83 -22.16
N ARG A 154 0.91 6.92 -22.32
CA ARG A 154 -0.06 7.03 -21.21
C ARG A 154 -0.05 5.80 -20.30
N MET A 155 0.08 4.61 -20.88
CA MET A 155 0.23 3.36 -20.11
C MET A 155 1.50 3.36 -19.25
N LEU A 156 2.60 3.97 -19.70
CA LEU A 156 3.89 4.05 -18.99
C LEU A 156 4.02 5.24 -18.04
N THR A 157 3.08 6.19 -18.01
CA THR A 157 3.09 7.30 -17.05
C THR A 157 2.72 6.81 -15.64
N PHE A 158 3.74 6.46 -14.84
CA PHE A 158 3.59 5.99 -13.44
C PHE A 158 3.12 7.09 -12.47
N THR A 159 3.22 8.36 -12.86
CA THR A 159 3.17 9.51 -11.94
C THR A 159 1.76 9.93 -11.50
N GLU A 160 0.71 9.49 -12.20
CA GLU A 160 -0.69 9.86 -11.89
C GLU A 160 -1.37 8.89 -10.91
N GLY A 161 -0.63 7.90 -10.39
CA GLY A 161 -1.22 6.78 -9.65
C GLY A 161 -1.79 5.70 -10.59
N GLY A 162 -2.53 4.75 -10.03
CA GLY A 162 -3.10 3.63 -10.79
C GLY A 162 -2.26 2.37 -10.76
N LEU A 163 -2.16 1.77 -9.57
CA LEU A 163 -1.62 0.43 -9.36
C LEU A 163 -2.71 -0.41 -8.69
N VAL A 164 -3.07 -1.54 -9.32
CA VAL A 164 -4.05 -2.46 -8.75
C VAL A 164 -3.33 -3.55 -7.98
N VAL A 165 -3.66 -3.69 -6.69
CA VAL A 165 -3.03 -4.64 -5.78
C VAL A 165 -3.16 -6.10 -6.28
N TYR A 166 -4.27 -6.46 -6.92
CA TYR A 166 -4.42 -7.80 -7.51
C TYR A 166 -3.35 -8.09 -8.57
N GLY A 167 -3.01 -7.09 -9.38
CA GLY A 167 -1.95 -7.19 -10.38
C GLY A 167 -0.56 -7.39 -9.77
N SER A 168 -0.26 -6.79 -8.61
CA SER A 168 1.05 -7.01 -7.96
C SER A 168 1.20 -8.40 -7.39
N PHE A 169 0.14 -8.97 -6.82
CA PHE A 169 0.17 -10.35 -6.36
C PHE A 169 0.40 -11.33 -7.52
N ILE A 170 -0.33 -11.17 -8.63
CA ILE A 170 -0.19 -12.04 -9.81
C ILE A 170 1.19 -11.88 -10.44
N GLY A 171 1.61 -10.65 -10.72
CA GLY A 171 2.89 -10.38 -11.36
C GLY A 171 4.09 -10.79 -10.49
N GLY A 172 4.03 -10.55 -9.19
CA GLY A 172 5.05 -10.99 -8.24
C GLY A 172 5.12 -12.52 -8.13
N PHE A 173 3.97 -13.21 -8.09
CA PHE A 173 3.91 -14.67 -8.06
C PHE A 173 4.48 -15.30 -9.33
N LEU A 174 4.13 -14.76 -10.51
CA LEU A 174 4.65 -15.25 -11.79
C LEU A 174 6.16 -15.03 -11.91
N ALA A 175 6.65 -13.83 -11.54
CA ALA A 175 8.09 -13.53 -11.58
C ALA A 175 8.88 -14.39 -10.58
N GLY A 176 8.37 -14.60 -9.37
CA GLY A 176 8.96 -15.50 -8.38
C GLY A 176 8.97 -16.96 -8.86
N SER A 177 7.87 -17.44 -9.41
CA SER A 177 7.76 -18.80 -9.96
C SER A 177 8.72 -19.02 -11.13
N PHE A 178 8.83 -18.03 -12.03
CA PHE A 178 9.79 -18.03 -13.13
C PHE A 178 11.24 -18.11 -12.62
N TYR A 179 11.60 -17.29 -11.62
CA TYR A 179 12.93 -17.31 -11.01
C TYR A 179 13.24 -18.68 -10.38
N ILE A 180 12.31 -19.22 -9.60
CA ILE A 180 12.45 -20.54 -8.97
C ILE A 180 12.66 -21.64 -10.02
N ALA A 181 11.86 -21.63 -11.09
CA ALA A 181 11.98 -22.60 -12.18
C ALA A 181 13.32 -22.46 -12.92
N ARG A 182 13.73 -21.23 -13.25
CA ARG A 182 14.97 -20.92 -13.99
C ARG A 182 16.23 -21.32 -13.22
N HIS A 183 16.20 -21.24 -11.90
CA HIS A 183 17.30 -21.59 -11.01
C HIS A 183 17.15 -22.98 -10.35
N LYS A 184 16.13 -23.76 -10.74
CA LYS A 184 15.86 -25.12 -10.23
C LYS A 184 15.83 -25.20 -8.70
N LEU A 185 15.25 -24.19 -8.06
CA LEU A 185 15.24 -24.08 -6.60
C LEU A 185 14.17 -24.99 -5.97
N PRO A 186 14.42 -25.53 -4.76
CA PRO A 186 13.46 -26.40 -4.08
C PRO A 186 12.27 -25.60 -3.56
N LEU A 187 11.20 -25.52 -4.36
CA LEU A 187 10.00 -24.69 -4.09
C LEU A 187 9.45 -24.88 -2.66
N LEU A 188 9.25 -26.12 -2.22
CA LEU A 188 8.67 -26.41 -0.90
C LEU A 188 9.53 -25.87 0.26
N LYS A 189 10.85 -26.05 0.15
CA LYS A 189 11.82 -25.64 1.15
C LYS A 189 11.99 -24.12 1.19
N LEU A 190 11.98 -23.49 0.00
CA LEU A 190 12.01 -22.03 -0.14
C LEU A 190 10.69 -21.39 0.34
N GLY A 191 9.55 -21.98 0.00
CA GLY A 191 8.22 -21.54 0.45
C GLY A 191 8.11 -21.54 1.97
N ASP A 192 8.59 -22.59 2.64
CA ASP A 192 8.62 -22.63 4.11
C ASP A 192 9.52 -21.55 4.76
N ALA A 193 10.52 -21.07 4.02
CA ALA A 193 11.37 -19.96 4.46
C ALA A 193 10.66 -18.60 4.27
N ILE A 194 9.98 -18.42 3.14
CA ILE A 194 9.42 -17.12 2.71
C ILE A 194 8.03 -16.83 3.25
N VAL A 195 7.12 -17.82 3.26
CA VAL A 195 5.71 -17.61 3.62
C VAL A 195 5.53 -16.95 5.00
N PRO A 196 6.25 -17.35 6.07
CA PRO A 196 6.16 -16.66 7.36
C PRO A 196 6.51 -15.17 7.27
N CYS A 197 7.49 -14.82 6.43
CA CYS A 197 7.96 -13.44 6.25
C CYS A 197 6.94 -12.56 5.51
N MET A 198 6.09 -13.15 4.67
CA MET A 198 4.99 -12.42 4.02
C MET A 198 4.03 -11.81 5.05
N PHE A 199 3.80 -12.51 6.17
CA PHE A 199 2.94 -12.02 7.25
C PHE A 199 3.57 -10.87 8.04
N LEU A 200 4.91 -10.84 8.15
CA LEU A 200 5.62 -9.69 8.71
C LEU A 200 5.49 -8.47 7.79
N GLY A 201 5.59 -8.68 6.47
CA GLY A 201 5.28 -7.65 5.48
C GLY A 201 3.84 -7.14 5.60
N LEU A 202 2.88 -8.05 5.80
CA LEU A 202 1.47 -7.71 6.03
C LEU A 202 1.28 -6.87 7.30
N PHE A 203 1.96 -7.22 8.40
CA PHE A 203 1.91 -6.47 9.66
C PHE A 203 2.24 -5.00 9.43
N PHE A 204 3.42 -4.72 8.88
CA PHE A 204 3.85 -3.35 8.61
C PHE A 204 3.00 -2.67 7.54
N GLY A 205 2.63 -3.37 6.47
CA GLY A 205 1.77 -2.83 5.42
C GLY A 205 0.42 -2.34 5.96
N ARG A 206 -0.19 -3.09 6.88
CA ARG A 206 -1.46 -2.73 7.52
C ARG A 206 -1.33 -1.60 8.54
N ILE A 207 -0.20 -1.49 9.25
CA ILE A 207 0.12 -0.29 10.03
C ILE A 207 0.28 0.92 9.09
N GLY A 208 0.87 0.73 7.91
CA GLY A 208 0.91 1.75 6.86
C GLY A 208 -0.49 2.21 6.44
N CYS A 209 -1.43 1.28 6.21
CA CYS A 209 -2.82 1.60 5.88
C CYS A 209 -3.50 2.40 7.01
N LEU A 210 -3.26 2.02 8.26
CA LEU A 210 -3.75 2.74 9.43
C LEU A 210 -3.24 4.18 9.44
N MET A 211 -1.94 4.39 9.22
CA MET A 211 -1.35 5.74 9.17
C MET A 211 -1.89 6.57 8.00
N ASN A 212 -2.21 5.93 6.88
CA ASN A 212 -2.80 6.61 5.73
C ASN A 212 -4.31 6.91 5.90
N GLY A 213 -4.99 6.20 6.80
CA GLY A 213 -6.44 6.27 6.96
C GLY A 213 -7.21 5.59 5.83
N CYS A 214 -6.73 4.44 5.36
CA CYS A 214 -7.42 3.63 4.34
C CYS A 214 -7.63 2.17 4.80
N CYS A 215 -8.44 1.41 4.04
CA CYS A 215 -8.76 0.00 4.31
C CYS A 215 -9.32 -0.25 5.72
N TYR A 216 -10.28 0.58 6.12
CA TYR A 216 -10.93 0.53 7.42
C TYR A 216 -12.10 -0.47 7.43
N GLY A 217 -12.59 -0.84 8.61
CA GLY A 217 -13.76 -1.72 8.74
C GLY A 217 -15.07 -0.92 8.72
N GLY A 218 -16.20 -1.59 8.93
CA GLY A 218 -17.51 -0.92 8.98
C GLY A 218 -17.61 0.15 10.06
N GLN A 219 -18.59 1.05 9.91
CA GLN A 219 -18.99 1.94 11.00
C GLN A 219 -19.39 1.13 12.23
N CYS A 220 -19.07 1.63 13.42
CA CYS A 220 -19.40 0.98 14.68
C CYS A 220 -19.77 1.99 15.76
N GLU A 221 -20.35 1.48 16.84
CA GLU A 221 -20.50 2.25 18.07
C GLU A 221 -19.13 2.66 18.61
N ASP A 222 -19.10 3.73 19.39
CA ASP A 222 -17.86 4.19 20.00
C ASP A 222 -17.49 3.29 21.19
N TYR A 223 -16.42 2.52 21.03
CA TYR A 223 -15.84 1.69 22.08
C TYR A 223 -14.32 1.84 22.09
N TRP A 224 -13.66 1.27 23.11
CA TRP A 224 -12.24 1.49 23.39
C TRP A 224 -11.27 1.19 22.23
N ALA A 225 -11.66 0.35 21.25
CA ALA A 225 -10.83 0.01 20.09
C ALA A 225 -11.33 0.63 18.78
N ALA A 226 -12.45 1.37 18.80
CA ALA A 226 -12.96 2.04 17.61
C ALA A 226 -11.97 3.12 17.16
N LEU A 227 -11.79 3.27 15.84
CA LEU A 227 -10.89 4.26 15.27
C LEU A 227 -11.66 5.48 14.77
N ARG A 228 -11.09 6.65 15.03
CA ARG A 228 -11.54 7.92 14.48
C ARG A 228 -10.42 8.57 13.71
N PHE A 229 -10.71 9.04 12.50
CA PHE A 229 -9.73 9.64 11.61
C PHE A 229 -9.94 11.15 11.46
N PRO A 230 -8.86 11.94 11.34
CA PRO A 230 -8.97 13.39 11.21
C PRO A 230 -9.44 13.81 9.79
N PRO A 231 -9.79 15.09 9.61
CA PRO A 231 -10.12 15.65 8.30
C PRO A 231 -8.97 15.46 7.31
N GLY A 232 -9.29 15.25 6.04
CA GLY A 232 -8.32 14.98 4.97
C GLY A 232 -7.82 13.53 4.89
N SER A 233 -8.23 12.66 5.82
CA SER A 233 -8.04 11.22 5.65
C SER A 233 -9.04 10.63 4.64
N PRO A 234 -8.70 9.54 3.94
CA PRO A 234 -9.63 8.86 3.03
C PRO A 234 -10.93 8.43 3.73
N VAL A 235 -10.87 7.91 4.96
CA VAL A 235 -12.07 7.55 5.76
C VAL A 235 -13.00 8.76 5.93
N TYR A 236 -12.44 9.90 6.33
CA TYR A 236 -13.21 11.12 6.54
C TYR A 236 -13.87 11.60 5.26
N GLN A 237 -13.14 11.56 4.14
CA GLN A 237 -13.68 11.95 2.83
C GLN A 237 -14.79 11.01 2.35
N ASP A 238 -14.61 9.71 2.53
CA ASP A 238 -15.60 8.69 2.14
C ASP A 238 -16.89 8.84 2.95
N GLN A 239 -16.78 8.97 4.28
CA GLN A 239 -17.93 9.28 5.15
C GLN A 239 -18.60 10.62 4.83
N ALA A 240 -17.85 11.61 4.34
CA ALA A 240 -18.43 12.88 3.93
C ALA A 240 -19.30 12.71 2.68
N LEU A 241 -18.85 11.88 1.72
CA LEU A 241 -19.57 11.59 0.48
C LEU A 241 -20.75 10.64 0.71
N GLN A 242 -20.65 9.74 1.68
CA GLN A 242 -21.72 8.83 2.09
C GLN A 242 -22.79 9.49 2.96
N GLY A 243 -22.60 10.76 3.36
CA GLY A 243 -23.55 11.50 4.19
C GLY A 243 -23.42 11.24 5.70
N ASP A 244 -22.52 10.35 6.12
CA ASP A 244 -22.33 10.00 7.53
C ASP A 244 -21.89 11.19 8.39
N LEU A 245 -21.01 12.06 7.87
CA LEU A 245 -20.53 13.23 8.61
C LEU A 245 -21.63 14.26 8.88
N ILE A 246 -22.67 14.28 8.06
CA ILE A 246 -23.83 15.17 8.22
C ILE A 246 -25.01 14.46 8.91
N GLY A 247 -24.86 13.18 9.25
CA GLY A 247 -25.87 12.36 9.93
C GLY A 247 -26.98 11.84 9.03
N LEU A 248 -26.71 11.64 7.73
CA LEU A 248 -27.64 11.02 6.79
C LEU A 248 -27.28 9.58 6.50
N ARG A 249 -28.30 8.73 6.38
CA ARG A 249 -28.20 7.43 5.71
C ARG A 249 -29.22 7.38 4.59
N PHE A 250 -28.80 6.92 3.42
CA PHE A 250 -29.64 6.82 2.25
C PHE A 250 -29.28 5.57 1.44
N ASP A 251 -30.23 5.09 0.63
CA ASP A 251 -29.95 4.01 -0.32
C ASP A 251 -29.14 4.60 -1.50
N PRO A 252 -27.92 4.13 -1.77
CA PRO A 252 -27.09 4.66 -2.85
C PRO A 252 -27.66 4.45 -4.25
N THR A 253 -28.65 3.56 -4.40
CA THR A 253 -29.30 3.24 -5.68
C THR A 253 -30.47 4.18 -5.96
N THR A 254 -31.31 4.44 -4.97
CA THR A 254 -32.51 5.28 -5.12
C THR A 254 -32.28 6.73 -4.70
N GLY A 255 -31.24 6.99 -3.88
CA GLY A 255 -31.00 8.27 -3.22
C GLY A 255 -31.93 8.52 -2.04
N GLU A 256 -32.87 7.62 -1.73
CA GLU A 256 -33.87 7.85 -0.70
C GLU A 256 -33.26 7.80 0.70
N VAL A 257 -33.46 8.86 1.48
CA VAL A 257 -33.02 8.97 2.87
C VAL A 257 -33.81 7.98 3.72
N SER A 258 -33.11 7.00 4.28
CA SER A 258 -33.67 5.95 5.13
C SER A 258 -33.65 6.33 6.62
N ASP A 259 -32.66 7.13 7.03
CA ASP A 259 -32.48 7.54 8.42
C ASP A 259 -31.77 8.90 8.52
N VAL A 260 -32.15 9.68 9.53
CA VAL A 260 -31.54 10.98 9.86
C VAL A 260 -31.20 10.95 11.34
N ALA A 261 -29.90 11.02 11.67
CA ALA A 261 -29.44 10.95 13.04
C ALA A 261 -29.90 12.18 13.85
N SER A 262 -30.27 11.96 15.11
CA SER A 262 -30.60 13.04 16.05
C SER A 262 -29.38 13.91 16.39
N ASP A 263 -29.60 15.20 16.63
CA ASP A 263 -28.60 16.24 16.84
C ASP A 263 -27.58 16.37 15.70
N SER A 264 -27.98 15.99 14.48
CA SER A 264 -27.11 16.03 13.30
C SER A 264 -27.27 17.30 12.47
N LEU A 265 -26.27 17.58 11.63
CA LEU A 265 -26.30 18.69 10.67
C LEU A 265 -27.47 18.59 9.70
N ALA A 266 -27.87 17.36 9.34
CA ALA A 266 -29.01 17.12 8.47
C ALA A 266 -30.35 17.37 9.15
N GLU A 267 -30.48 17.00 10.42
CA GLU A 267 -31.67 17.32 11.22
C GLU A 267 -31.83 18.83 11.40
N PHE A 268 -30.76 19.54 11.77
CA PHE A 268 -30.78 21.00 11.87
C PHE A 268 -31.07 21.71 10.54
N ALA A 269 -30.74 21.07 9.41
CA ALA A 269 -31.09 21.54 8.08
C ALA A 269 -32.55 21.25 7.69
N GLY A 270 -33.30 20.49 8.50
CA GLY A 270 -34.70 20.13 8.28
C GLY A 270 -34.90 19.03 7.23
N ILE A 271 -33.87 18.22 6.96
CA ILE A 271 -33.95 17.07 6.04
C ILE A 271 -34.73 15.95 6.73
N LYS A 272 -35.60 15.26 5.98
CA LYS A 272 -36.50 14.24 6.53
C LYS A 272 -36.26 12.88 5.85
N VAL A 273 -36.68 11.83 6.53
CA VAL A 273 -36.78 10.49 5.95
C VAL A 273 -37.70 10.54 4.73
N GLY A 274 -37.30 9.90 3.64
CA GLY A 274 -37.97 9.94 2.34
C GLY A 274 -37.54 11.07 1.40
N SER A 275 -36.71 12.02 1.85
CA SER A 275 -36.04 12.97 0.95
C SER A 275 -35.12 12.23 -0.03
N ILE A 276 -34.89 12.80 -1.21
CA ILE A 276 -34.04 12.21 -2.25
C ILE A 276 -32.70 12.95 -2.29
N VAL A 277 -31.62 12.25 -1.94
CA VAL A 277 -30.24 12.69 -2.13
C VAL A 277 -29.86 12.47 -3.58
N GLU A 278 -29.77 13.57 -4.34
CA GLU A 278 -29.33 13.53 -5.74
C GLU A 278 -27.81 13.42 -5.82
N GLN A 279 -27.12 14.14 -4.94
CA GLN A 279 -25.66 14.21 -4.98
C GLN A 279 -25.06 14.78 -3.69
N ILE A 280 -23.97 14.18 -3.23
CA ILE A 280 -23.09 14.75 -2.22
C ILE A 280 -21.68 14.88 -2.81
N ARG A 281 -21.04 16.04 -2.60
CA ARG A 281 -19.67 16.32 -3.04
C ARG A 281 -18.90 17.08 -1.96
N LEU A 282 -17.58 16.95 -2.02
CA LEU A 282 -16.69 17.82 -1.25
C LEU A 282 -16.68 19.22 -1.87
N ASP A 283 -16.76 20.25 -1.03
CA ASP A 283 -16.72 21.66 -1.43
C ASP A 283 -15.31 22.24 -1.21
N ASP A 284 -14.61 22.48 -2.31
CA ASP A 284 -13.23 22.97 -2.33
C ASP A 284 -13.14 24.50 -2.16
N ARG A 285 -14.26 25.25 -2.17
CA ARG A 285 -14.27 26.72 -2.09
C ARG A 285 -13.63 27.30 -0.83
N TYR A 286 -13.47 26.48 0.21
CA TYR A 286 -12.87 26.88 1.49
C TYR A 286 -11.36 26.68 1.52
N GLN A 287 -10.75 26.15 0.44
CA GLN A 287 -9.31 25.91 0.35
C GLN A 287 -8.51 27.22 0.22
N ASP A 288 -9.04 28.20 -0.53
CA ASP A 288 -8.33 29.43 -0.89
C ASP A 288 -8.06 30.38 0.29
N GLY A 289 -8.81 30.23 1.39
CA GLY A 289 -8.67 31.04 2.61
C GLY A 289 -7.74 30.45 3.68
N PHE A 290 -7.16 29.27 3.45
CA PHE A 290 -6.36 28.55 4.45
C PHE A 290 -4.86 28.65 4.16
N SER A 291 -4.02 28.61 5.21
CA SER A 291 -2.56 28.85 5.20
C SER A 291 -1.84 28.32 3.95
N LYS A 292 -1.11 29.22 3.27
CA LYS A 292 -0.29 28.95 2.09
C LYS A 292 0.87 27.98 2.35
N ASP A 293 1.17 27.72 3.62
CA ASP A 293 2.31 26.93 4.10
C ASP A 293 1.99 25.43 4.21
N LEU A 294 0.73 25.03 4.00
CA LEU A 294 0.30 23.64 4.10
C LEU A 294 0.01 23.03 2.72
N PRO A 295 0.29 21.72 2.53
CA PRO A 295 -0.10 21.02 1.31
C PRO A 295 -1.60 21.08 1.06
N ARG A 296 -2.02 21.25 -0.20
CA ARG A 296 -3.46 21.34 -0.60
C ARG A 296 -4.31 20.17 -0.11
N GLU A 297 -3.71 18.98 0.01
CA GLU A 297 -4.41 17.79 0.50
C GLU A 297 -4.78 17.83 2.00
N GLN A 298 -4.19 18.75 2.77
CA GLN A 298 -4.50 18.99 4.19
C GLN A 298 -5.48 20.14 4.38
N SER A 299 -5.82 20.87 3.31
CA SER A 299 -6.79 21.95 3.37
C SER A 299 -8.17 21.39 3.70
N PRO A 300 -8.83 21.93 4.74
CA PRO A 300 -10.14 21.44 5.16
C PRO A 300 -11.18 21.71 4.07
N ARG A 301 -12.03 20.72 3.78
CA ARG A 301 -13.07 20.77 2.74
C ARG A 301 -14.45 20.83 3.38
N GLY A 302 -15.35 21.58 2.77
CA GLY A 302 -16.76 21.57 3.14
C GLY A 302 -17.49 20.39 2.51
N VAL A 303 -18.78 20.28 2.78
CA VAL A 303 -19.68 19.33 2.10
C VAL A 303 -20.80 20.11 1.45
N VAL A 304 -21.11 19.79 0.20
CA VAL A 304 -22.29 20.27 -0.51
C VAL A 304 -23.16 19.07 -0.88
N ALA A 305 -24.44 19.14 -0.54
CA ALA A 305 -25.43 18.13 -0.89
C ALA A 305 -26.59 18.77 -1.67
N MET A 306 -27.08 18.06 -2.68
CA MET A 306 -28.29 18.38 -3.41
C MET A 306 -29.35 17.37 -3.00
N ILE A 307 -30.40 17.85 -2.33
CA ILE A 307 -31.45 17.02 -1.73
C ILE A 307 -32.80 17.68 -2.02
N ASP A 308 -33.71 16.94 -2.66
CA ASP A 308 -35.02 17.44 -3.13
C ASP A 308 -34.91 18.74 -3.95
N GLY A 309 -33.92 18.83 -4.86
CA GLY A 309 -33.63 20.03 -5.65
C GLY A 309 -33.08 21.24 -4.88
N LYS A 310 -32.85 21.11 -3.56
CA LYS A 310 -32.26 22.16 -2.71
C LYS A 310 -30.79 21.90 -2.47
N ILE A 311 -29.99 22.96 -2.48
CA ILE A 311 -28.55 22.89 -2.22
C ILE A 311 -28.29 23.22 -0.75
N TYR A 312 -27.75 22.25 -0.03
CA TYR A 312 -27.25 22.39 1.33
C TYR A 312 -25.73 22.49 1.33
N ARG A 313 -25.17 23.39 2.14
CA ARG A 313 -23.73 23.59 2.24
C ARG A 313 -23.32 23.65 3.70
N TRP A 314 -22.32 22.85 4.05
CA TRP A 314 -21.68 22.88 5.36
C TRP A 314 -20.21 23.25 5.21
N THR A 315 -19.79 24.25 5.98
CA THR A 315 -18.40 24.69 6.02
C THR A 315 -17.53 23.68 6.77
N PRO A 316 -16.21 23.65 6.56
CA PRO A 316 -15.34 22.73 7.29
C PRO A 316 -15.38 22.94 8.81
N GLN A 317 -15.74 24.12 9.29
CA GLN A 317 -15.88 24.42 10.72
C GLN A 317 -17.18 23.85 11.33
N GLN A 318 -18.22 23.67 10.50
CA GLN A 318 -19.48 23.05 10.91
C GLN A 318 -19.39 21.52 10.95
N LEU A 319 -18.50 20.93 10.14
CA LEU A 319 -18.31 19.49 10.10
C LEU A 319 -17.63 18.96 11.36
N PRO A 320 -17.90 17.70 11.75
CA PRO A 320 -17.20 17.05 12.85
C PRO A 320 -15.67 17.07 12.65
N GLN A 321 -14.92 17.30 13.73
CA GLN A 321 -13.45 17.31 13.70
C GLN A 321 -12.83 15.92 13.50
N HIS A 322 -13.65 14.86 13.56
CA HIS A 322 -13.22 13.49 13.34
C HIS A 322 -14.32 12.73 12.60
N ALA A 323 -13.90 11.74 11.82
CA ALA A 323 -14.77 10.75 11.22
C ALA A 323 -15.58 10.00 12.30
N VAL A 324 -16.77 9.55 11.93
CA VAL A 324 -17.61 8.61 12.69
C VAL A 324 -16.78 7.35 12.99
N PRO A 325 -16.93 6.73 14.18
CA PRO A 325 -16.11 5.59 14.58
C PRO A 325 -16.22 4.41 13.60
N VAL A 326 -15.07 3.80 13.31
CA VAL A 326 -14.97 2.63 12.43
C VAL A 326 -14.23 1.48 13.10
N GLN A 327 -14.59 0.26 12.71
CA GLN A 327 -13.94 -0.96 13.18
C GLN A 327 -12.44 -0.94 12.85
N PRO A 328 -11.56 -1.33 13.78
CA PRO A 328 -10.10 -1.29 13.63
C PRO A 328 -9.54 -2.43 12.76
N ALA A 329 -10.11 -2.65 11.57
CA ALA A 329 -9.75 -3.75 10.68
C ALA A 329 -8.23 -3.79 10.35
N GLN A 330 -7.58 -2.63 10.25
CA GLN A 330 -6.13 -2.54 10.01
C GLN A 330 -5.33 -3.10 11.18
N LEU A 331 -5.69 -2.75 12.43
CA LEU A 331 -5.01 -3.24 13.63
C LEU A 331 -5.25 -4.74 13.81
N ILE A 332 -6.50 -5.20 13.62
CA ILE A 332 -6.84 -6.62 13.66
C ILE A 332 -6.00 -7.39 12.64
N SER A 333 -5.90 -6.89 11.40
CA SER A 333 -5.10 -7.51 10.35
C SER A 333 -3.60 -7.49 10.65
N SER A 334 -3.07 -6.38 11.19
CA SER A 334 -1.67 -6.28 11.61
C SER A 334 -1.35 -7.30 12.68
N VAL A 335 -2.10 -7.30 13.79
CA VAL A 335 -1.87 -8.19 14.93
C VAL A 335 -2.00 -9.65 14.49
N SER A 336 -3.05 -9.99 13.73
CA SER A 336 -3.23 -11.34 13.19
C SER A 336 -2.04 -11.78 12.31
N GLY A 337 -1.57 -10.90 11.42
CA GLY A 337 -0.38 -11.16 10.60
C GLY A 337 0.86 -11.44 11.46
N LEU A 338 1.14 -10.59 12.46
CA LEU A 338 2.28 -10.80 13.34
C LEU A 338 2.17 -12.10 14.15
N SER A 339 0.99 -12.40 14.69
CA SER A 339 0.72 -13.64 15.42
C SER A 339 0.95 -14.88 14.54
N VAL A 340 0.47 -14.86 13.29
CA VAL A 340 0.71 -15.96 12.33
C VAL A 340 2.20 -16.06 11.97
N CYS A 341 2.89 -14.94 11.74
CA CYS A 341 4.34 -14.94 11.49
C CYS A 341 5.11 -15.63 12.62
N LEU A 342 4.84 -15.22 13.87
CA LEU A 342 5.49 -15.78 15.06
C LEU A 342 5.15 -17.25 15.24
N LEU A 343 3.88 -17.62 15.07
CA LEU A 343 3.43 -19.01 15.16
C LEU A 343 4.12 -19.90 14.12
N LEU A 344 4.14 -19.50 12.85
CA LEU A 344 4.81 -20.26 11.80
C LEU A 344 6.33 -20.34 12.02
N CYS A 345 6.94 -19.28 12.56
CA CYS A 345 8.34 -19.31 12.95
C CYS A 345 8.61 -20.29 14.08
N ALA A 346 7.76 -20.32 15.11
CA ALA A 346 7.86 -21.29 16.21
C ALA A 346 7.63 -22.72 15.72
N LEU A 347 6.56 -22.95 14.94
CA LEU A 347 6.24 -24.26 14.37
C LEU A 347 7.35 -24.77 13.45
N SER A 348 8.08 -23.88 12.77
CA SER A 348 9.22 -24.27 11.93
C SER A 348 10.41 -24.84 12.69
N LEU A 349 10.42 -24.74 14.03
CA LEU A 349 11.41 -25.41 14.88
C LEU A 349 11.08 -26.90 15.10
N VAL A 350 9.79 -27.25 15.01
CA VAL A 350 9.28 -28.61 15.27
C VAL A 350 8.98 -29.34 13.96
N LEU A 351 8.32 -28.67 13.02
CA LEU A 351 7.93 -29.23 11.73
C LEU A 351 9.10 -29.15 10.74
N ARG A 352 9.70 -30.32 10.46
CA ARG A 352 10.86 -30.45 9.56
C ARG A 352 10.51 -30.84 8.13
N ARG A 353 9.25 -31.18 7.84
CA ARG A 353 8.82 -31.59 6.50
C ARG A 353 8.75 -30.38 5.57
N ASP A 354 9.48 -30.45 4.45
CA ASP A 354 9.46 -29.40 3.43
C ASP A 354 8.04 -29.19 2.88
N GLY A 355 7.59 -27.93 2.87
CA GLY A 355 6.27 -27.50 2.42
C GLY A 355 5.22 -27.42 3.53
N ALA A 356 5.49 -27.96 4.72
CA ALA A 356 4.50 -27.95 5.82
C ALA A 356 4.21 -26.53 6.32
N ILE A 357 5.24 -25.69 6.46
CA ILE A 357 5.08 -24.31 6.96
C ILE A 357 4.42 -23.41 5.92
N MET A 358 4.77 -23.61 4.64
CA MET A 358 4.17 -22.94 3.50
C MET A 358 2.66 -23.21 3.46
N LEU A 359 2.24 -24.47 3.54
CA LEU A 359 0.83 -24.86 3.52
C LEU A 359 0.09 -24.35 4.75
N LEU A 360 0.66 -24.46 5.95
CA LEU A 360 0.07 -23.87 7.16
C LEU A 360 -0.11 -22.36 7.04
N GLY A 361 0.84 -21.66 6.43
CA GLY A 361 0.71 -20.24 6.15
C GLY A 361 -0.43 -19.94 5.18
N PHE A 362 -0.56 -20.66 4.06
CA PHE A 362 -1.68 -20.45 3.13
C PHE A 362 -3.04 -20.71 3.79
N ALA A 363 -3.16 -21.77 4.60
CA ALA A 363 -4.36 -22.05 5.38
C ALA A 363 -4.65 -20.91 6.39
N ALA A 364 -3.64 -20.47 7.14
CA ALA A 364 -3.80 -19.39 8.12
C ALA A 364 -4.21 -18.07 7.46
N TYR A 365 -3.64 -17.73 6.30
CA TYR A 365 -4.03 -16.55 5.54
C TYR A 365 -5.48 -16.63 5.05
N ALA A 366 -5.91 -17.77 4.51
CA ALA A 366 -7.28 -17.98 4.04
C ALA A 366 -8.30 -17.78 5.18
N VAL A 367 -8.07 -18.40 6.34
CA VAL A 367 -8.95 -18.25 7.51
C VAL A 367 -8.95 -16.80 8.00
N MET A 368 -7.77 -16.20 8.17
CA MET A 368 -7.63 -14.82 8.62
C MET A 368 -8.33 -13.83 7.67
N ARG A 369 -8.16 -13.99 6.35
CA ARG A 369 -8.78 -13.10 5.36
C ARG A 369 -10.30 -13.26 5.36
N PHE A 370 -10.81 -14.49 5.45
CA PHE A 370 -12.25 -14.76 5.49
C PHE A 370 -12.93 -14.10 6.71
N VAL A 371 -12.33 -14.22 7.89
CA VAL A 371 -12.84 -13.61 9.13
C VAL A 371 -12.74 -12.09 9.09
N LEU A 372 -11.60 -11.54 8.64
CA LEU A 372 -11.39 -10.10 8.56
C LEU A 372 -12.43 -9.43 7.64
N GLU A 373 -12.84 -10.14 6.59
CA GLU A 373 -13.80 -9.64 5.63
C GLU A 373 -15.21 -9.50 6.19
N MET A 374 -15.57 -10.25 7.24
CA MET A 374 -16.85 -10.05 7.94
C MET A 374 -16.90 -8.73 8.70
N ILE A 375 -15.73 -8.16 9.04
CA ILE A 375 -15.60 -6.88 9.76
C ILE A 375 -15.51 -5.71 8.76
N ARG A 376 -15.14 -6.01 7.51
CA ARG A 376 -14.98 -5.04 6.43
C ARG A 376 -16.30 -4.87 5.68
N VAL A 377 -16.49 -3.68 5.12
CA VAL A 377 -17.73 -3.28 4.43
C VAL A 377 -17.44 -2.79 3.01
N ASP A 378 -16.19 -2.90 2.55
CA ASP A 378 -15.77 -2.37 1.25
C ASP A 378 -15.99 -3.31 0.07
N GLU A 379 -16.31 -4.59 0.29
CA GLU A 379 -16.68 -5.54 -0.77
C GLU A 379 -18.13 -6.00 -0.63
N GLN A 380 -18.94 -5.76 -1.66
CA GLN A 380 -20.30 -6.29 -1.74
C GLN A 380 -20.31 -7.80 -2.03
N GLY A 381 -21.42 -8.46 -1.70
CA GLY A 381 -21.65 -9.86 -2.02
C GLY A 381 -21.58 -10.14 -3.53
N GLN A 382 -21.02 -11.29 -3.90
CA GLN A 382 -20.74 -11.67 -5.28
C GLN A 382 -21.40 -13.00 -5.64
N PHE A 383 -21.64 -13.21 -6.93
CA PHE A 383 -22.22 -14.45 -7.48
C PHE A 383 -23.60 -14.80 -6.89
N GLY A 384 -24.42 -13.80 -6.55
CA GLY A 384 -25.73 -14.02 -5.92
C GLY A 384 -25.64 -14.52 -4.47
N THR A 385 -24.47 -14.39 -3.84
CA THR A 385 -24.25 -14.72 -2.43
C THR A 385 -23.87 -13.47 -1.64
N ASN A 386 -24.03 -13.51 -0.33
CA ASN A 386 -23.55 -12.46 0.57
C ASN A 386 -22.02 -12.52 0.78
N LEU A 387 -21.31 -13.41 0.09
CA LEU A 387 -19.87 -13.57 0.23
C LEU A 387 -19.12 -12.67 -0.73
N SER A 388 -18.06 -12.01 -0.23
CA SER A 388 -17.22 -11.15 -1.06
C SER A 388 -16.24 -11.94 -1.94
N ILE A 389 -15.58 -11.25 -2.90
CA ILE A 389 -14.50 -11.85 -3.71
C ILE A 389 -13.40 -12.40 -2.80
N SER A 390 -12.99 -11.62 -1.80
CA SER A 390 -11.95 -12.02 -0.86
C SER A 390 -12.31 -13.30 -0.08
N GLN A 391 -13.59 -13.49 0.26
CA GLN A 391 -14.06 -14.71 0.90
C GLN A 391 -14.04 -15.91 -0.04
N TRP A 392 -14.51 -15.75 -1.28
CA TRP A 392 -14.45 -16.79 -2.31
C TRP A 392 -13.03 -17.24 -2.62
N VAL A 393 -12.10 -16.28 -2.77
CA VAL A 393 -10.67 -16.57 -2.96
C VAL A 393 -10.12 -17.32 -1.75
N SER A 394 -10.50 -16.95 -0.54
CA SER A 394 -10.06 -17.63 0.69
C SER A 394 -10.52 -19.09 0.73
N ILE A 395 -11.77 -19.37 0.35
CA ILE A 395 -12.28 -20.74 0.22
C ILE A 395 -11.45 -21.54 -0.80
N GLY A 396 -11.21 -20.96 -1.99
CA GLY A 396 -10.40 -21.59 -3.03
C GLY A 396 -8.97 -21.91 -2.58
N VAL A 397 -8.31 -20.95 -1.92
CA VAL A 397 -6.96 -21.14 -1.37
C VAL A 397 -6.95 -22.24 -0.31
N LEU A 398 -7.96 -22.30 0.56
CA LEU A 398 -8.05 -23.32 1.60
C LEU A 398 -8.23 -24.72 0.99
N LEU A 399 -9.10 -24.87 0.00
CA LEU A 399 -9.30 -26.14 -0.71
C LEU A 399 -8.02 -26.59 -1.42
N CYS A 400 -7.36 -25.70 -2.16
CA CYS A 400 -6.08 -25.98 -2.82
C CYS A 400 -5.01 -26.38 -1.80
N THR A 401 -4.98 -25.73 -0.62
CA THR A 401 -4.05 -26.04 0.45
C THR A 401 -4.30 -27.42 1.06
N ILE A 402 -5.57 -27.81 1.26
CA ILE A 402 -5.94 -29.14 1.74
C ILE A 402 -5.53 -30.22 0.74
N VAL A 403 -5.82 -30.03 -0.55
CA VAL A 403 -5.40 -30.96 -1.61
C VAL A 403 -3.88 -31.08 -1.67
N ALA A 404 -3.16 -29.96 -1.62
CA ALA A 404 -1.70 -29.95 -1.59
C ALA A 404 -1.13 -30.62 -0.33
N ALA A 405 -1.79 -30.49 0.83
CA ALA A 405 -1.42 -31.18 2.05
C ALA A 405 -1.62 -32.69 1.93
N ILE A 406 -2.77 -33.15 1.44
CA ILE A 406 -3.03 -34.59 1.20
C ILE A 406 -1.98 -35.15 0.24
N TRP A 407 -1.69 -34.46 -0.85
CA TRP A 407 -0.64 -34.83 -1.79
C TRP A 407 0.74 -34.87 -1.14
N LEU A 408 1.06 -33.88 -0.29
CA LEU A 408 2.35 -33.81 0.37
C LEU A 408 2.51 -34.95 1.38
N TYR A 409 1.49 -35.29 2.16
CA TYR A 409 1.55 -36.32 3.20
C TYR A 409 1.32 -37.74 2.70
N SER A 410 0.75 -37.91 1.51
CA SER A 410 0.66 -39.22 0.83
C SER A 410 1.99 -39.67 0.22
N ARG A 411 2.97 -38.78 0.06
CA ARG A 411 4.32 -39.12 -0.40
C ARG A 411 5.25 -39.51 0.77
N LYS A 412 6.17 -40.45 0.55
CA LYS A 412 7.25 -40.72 1.52
C LYS A 412 8.05 -39.42 1.78
N PRO A 413 8.53 -39.17 3.02
CA PRO A 413 9.40 -38.03 3.29
C PRO A 413 10.56 -38.04 2.30
N SER A 414 10.81 -36.93 1.62
CA SER A 414 11.95 -36.79 0.72
C SER A 414 13.23 -36.91 1.55
N ASP A 415 14.08 -37.90 1.28
CA ASP A 415 15.48 -37.95 1.72
C ASP A 415 16.30 -36.88 0.98
N ALA A 416 15.97 -35.60 1.17
CA ALA A 416 16.66 -34.49 0.54
C ALA A 416 17.80 -33.97 1.42
N GLY A 417 18.68 -34.87 1.83
CA GLY A 417 20.06 -34.56 2.20
C GLY A 417 20.93 -34.66 0.95
N HIS A 418 20.93 -33.65 0.10
CA HIS A 418 21.98 -33.47 -0.91
C HIS A 418 22.44 -32.02 -0.84
N SER A 419 23.74 -31.83 -0.60
CA SER A 419 24.37 -30.52 -0.58
C SER A 419 24.20 -29.89 -1.96
N ILE A 420 23.78 -28.63 -1.97
CA ILE A 420 23.77 -27.86 -3.21
C ILE A 420 25.25 -27.56 -3.50
N ALA A 421 25.81 -28.23 -4.50
CA ALA A 421 27.14 -27.96 -5.01
C ALA A 421 27.21 -26.50 -5.51
N GLU A 422 28.29 -25.81 -5.15
CA GLU A 422 28.61 -24.48 -5.68
C GLU A 422 28.70 -24.52 -7.21
N PRO A 423 28.13 -23.56 -7.94
CA PRO A 423 28.40 -23.42 -9.36
C PRO A 423 29.82 -22.87 -9.54
N THR A 424 30.68 -23.66 -10.19
CA THR A 424 31.98 -23.25 -10.75
C THR A 424 31.83 -22.20 -11.83
#